data_AF-A0A521UKC1-F1
#
_entry.id   AF-A0A521UKC1-F1
#
_cell.length_a   1.000
_cell.length_b   1.000
_cell.length_c   1.000
_cell.angle_alpha   90.00
_cell.angle_beta   90.00
_cell.angle_gamma   90.00
#
_symmetry.space_group_name_H-M   'P 1'
#
loop_
_entity.id
_entity.type
_entity.pdbx_description
1 polymer ?
#
loop_
_entity_poly.entity_id
_entity_poly.type
_entity_poly.pdbx_seq_one_letter_code
_entity_poly.pdbx_strand_id
1 'polypeptide(L)'
;MDVRVSTRGAEKFDRLAGRFDRAAAELSYRLEDATRGEGDAAVAAVRAAWLGVEVTSTRGGGSSSGLRARVAAATSADPVPGGVRVRVDAGQVDSVYGGSLTRGLNGMGRWRHPVFGNANAWTQQAGQEVFYSTLRGRAWEPPLERVVDETAREIEG
;
A
#
# COMPACT_ATOMS: atom_id res chain seq x y z
N MET A 1 -26.62 -50.80 21.66
CA MET A 1 -27.89 -50.08 21.85
C MET A 1 -27.57 -48.62 21.56
N ASP A 2 -27.91 -48.13 20.37
CA ASP A 2 -27.56 -46.78 19.94
C ASP A 2 -28.63 -45.78 20.40
N VAL A 3 -28.21 -44.78 21.17
CA VAL A 3 -29.07 -43.68 21.61
C VAL A 3 -28.80 -42.48 20.72
N ARG A 4 -29.69 -42.22 19.75
CA ARG A 4 -29.69 -40.97 18.98
C ARG A 4 -30.49 -39.93 19.75
N VAL A 5 -29.80 -38.90 20.24
CA VAL A 5 -30.42 -37.71 20.81
C VAL A 5 -30.63 -36.71 19.67
N SER A 6 -31.88 -36.47 19.26
CA SER A 6 -32.21 -35.38 18.35
C SER A 6 -32.71 -34.18 19.16
N THR A 7 -31.97 -33.07 19.12
CA THR A 7 -32.42 -31.81 19.72
C THR A 7 -33.44 -31.15 18.79
N ARG A 8 -34.64 -30.85 19.29
CA ARG A 8 -35.60 -29.99 18.58
C ARG A 8 -34.91 -28.65 18.27
N GLY A 9 -34.59 -28.43 17.00
CA GLY A 9 -33.88 -27.22 16.56
C GLY A 9 -32.60 -27.47 15.77
N ALA A 10 -32.18 -28.72 15.53
CA ALA A 10 -31.01 -29.02 14.68
C ALA A 10 -31.04 -28.24 13.35
N GLU A 11 -32.16 -28.26 12.62
CA GLU A 11 -32.31 -27.47 11.40
C GLU A 11 -32.19 -25.94 11.60
N LYS A 12 -32.60 -25.42 12.76
CA LYS A 12 -32.43 -23.99 13.08
C LYS A 12 -30.96 -23.67 13.32
N PHE A 13 -30.23 -24.53 14.01
CA PHE A 13 -28.79 -24.40 14.22
C PHE A 13 -28.02 -24.56 12.91
N ASP A 14 -28.37 -25.53 12.06
CA ASP A 14 -27.73 -25.72 10.75
C ASP A 14 -27.96 -24.51 9.84
N ARG A 15 -29.18 -23.95 9.81
CA ARG A 15 -29.46 -22.70 9.08
C ARG A 15 -28.70 -21.51 9.63
N LEU A 16 -28.53 -21.42 10.96
CA LEU A 16 -27.78 -20.35 11.60
C LEU A 16 -26.28 -20.49 11.29
N ALA A 17 -25.71 -21.68 11.42
CA ALA A 17 -24.33 -21.98 11.05
C ALA A 17 -24.06 -21.63 9.58
N GLY A 18 -24.94 -22.05 8.66
CA GLY A 18 -24.82 -21.69 7.25
C GLY A 18 -25.01 -20.19 6.94
N ARG A 19 -25.63 -19.41 7.84
CA ARG A 19 -25.62 -17.93 7.75
C ARG A 19 -24.28 -17.37 8.20
N PHE A 20 -23.74 -17.85 9.32
CA PHE A 20 -22.42 -17.43 9.82
C PHE A 20 -21.30 -17.74 8.83
N ASP A 21 -21.28 -18.94 8.24
CA ASP A 21 -20.22 -19.33 7.28
C ASP A 21 -20.24 -18.44 6.03
N ARG A 22 -21.43 -18.13 5.51
CA ARG A 22 -21.58 -17.22 4.36
C ARG A 22 -21.16 -15.80 4.73
N ALA A 23 -21.59 -15.30 5.88
CA ALA A 23 -21.22 -13.97 6.34
C ALA A 23 -19.70 -13.86 6.61
N ALA A 24 -19.06 -14.93 7.10
CA ALA A 24 -17.61 -14.96 7.29
C ALA A 24 -16.84 -14.91 5.95
N ALA A 25 -17.29 -15.68 4.95
CA ALA A 25 -16.70 -15.65 3.61
C ALA A 25 -16.88 -14.28 2.94
N GLU A 26 -18.07 -13.69 3.07
CA GLU A 26 -18.38 -12.36 2.55
C GLU A 26 -17.60 -11.26 3.27
N LEU A 27 -17.47 -11.33 4.60
CA LEU A 27 -16.63 -10.43 5.40
C LEU A 27 -15.19 -10.46 4.92
N SER A 28 -14.63 -11.67 4.74
CA SER A 28 -13.26 -11.83 4.24
C SER A 28 -13.07 -11.15 2.89
N TYR A 29 -13.99 -11.37 1.95
CA TYR A 29 -13.95 -10.74 0.63
C TYR A 29 -14.03 -9.22 0.70
N ARG A 30 -14.98 -8.67 1.49
CA ARG A 30 -15.16 -7.22 1.65
C ARG A 30 -13.97 -6.56 2.34
N LEU A 31 -13.37 -7.22 3.34
CA LEU A 31 -12.17 -6.72 4.01
C LEU A 31 -10.96 -6.71 3.09
N GLU A 32 -10.78 -7.74 2.27
CA GLU A 32 -9.74 -7.78 1.25
C GLU A 32 -9.91 -6.66 0.22
N ASP A 33 -11.14 -6.42 -0.23
CA ASP A 33 -11.45 -5.36 -1.19
C ASP A 33 -11.22 -3.96 -0.59
N ALA A 34 -11.69 -3.70 0.63
CA ALA A 34 -11.44 -2.44 1.33
C ALA A 34 -9.94 -2.21 1.60
N THR A 35 -9.22 -3.26 1.99
CA THR A 35 -7.76 -3.22 2.17
C THR A 35 -7.05 -2.86 0.86
N ARG A 36 -7.48 -3.46 -0.25
CA ARG A 36 -6.96 -3.13 -1.59
C ARG A 36 -7.24 -1.68 -1.97
N GLY A 37 -8.47 -1.21 -1.77
CA GLY A 37 -8.87 0.17 -2.06
C GLY A 37 -8.05 1.20 -1.27
N GLU A 38 -7.80 0.95 0.01
CA GLU A 38 -6.92 1.82 0.81
C GLU A 38 -5.47 1.77 0.34
N GLY A 39 -4.99 0.58 -0.05
CA GLY A 39 -3.66 0.43 -0.65
C GLY A 39 -3.50 1.26 -1.93
N ASP A 40 -4.49 1.22 -2.81
CA ASP A 40 -4.51 1.98 -4.06
C ASP A 40 -4.53 3.49 -3.79
N ALA A 41 -5.35 3.93 -2.84
CA ALA A 41 -5.42 5.33 -2.43
C ALA A 41 -4.09 5.82 -1.82
N ALA A 42 -3.41 4.98 -1.03
CA ALA A 42 -2.09 5.29 -0.48
C ALA A 42 -1.01 5.37 -1.57
N VAL A 43 -1.02 4.46 -2.55
CA VAL A 43 -0.13 4.51 -3.71
C VAL A 43 -0.36 5.78 -4.52
N ALA A 44 -1.62 6.16 -4.76
CA ALA A 44 -1.96 7.39 -5.46
C ALA A 44 -1.41 8.63 -4.73
N ALA A 45 -1.54 8.68 -3.41
CA ALA A 45 -0.98 9.76 -2.59
C ALA A 45 0.55 9.81 -2.68
N VAL A 46 1.24 8.68 -2.55
CA VAL A 46 2.70 8.60 -2.66
C VAL A 46 3.17 9.01 -4.06
N ARG A 47 2.47 8.57 -5.11
CA ARG A 47 2.76 8.96 -6.50
C ARG A 47 2.63 10.47 -6.70
N ALA A 48 1.53 11.06 -6.22
CA ALA A 48 1.31 12.50 -6.28
C ALA A 48 2.40 13.26 -5.52
N ALA A 49 2.76 12.79 -4.32
CA ALA A 49 3.82 13.39 -3.51
C ALA A 49 5.17 13.37 -4.24
N TRP A 50 5.55 12.24 -4.86
CA TRP A 50 6.77 12.15 -5.68
C TRP A 50 6.79 13.13 -6.84
N LEU A 51 5.66 13.32 -7.51
CA LEU A 51 5.55 14.26 -8.64
C LEU A 51 5.60 15.72 -8.17
N GLY A 52 5.11 16.02 -6.97
CA GLY A 52 5.08 17.35 -6.38
C GLY A 52 6.40 17.84 -5.76
N VAL A 53 7.39 16.97 -5.56
CA VAL A 53 8.71 17.32 -4.98
C VAL A 53 9.41 18.42 -5.78
N GLU A 54 9.56 19.63 -5.25
CA GLU A 54 10.46 20.61 -5.86
C GLU A 54 11.91 20.32 -5.46
N VAL A 55 12.70 19.83 -6.43
CA VAL A 55 14.14 19.63 -6.23
C VAL A 55 14.86 20.93 -6.53
N THR A 56 15.19 21.68 -5.48
CA THR A 56 16.09 22.83 -5.57
C THR A 56 17.53 22.31 -5.63
N SER A 57 18.11 22.25 -6.84
CA SER A 57 19.55 22.05 -6.96
C SER A 57 20.28 23.38 -6.75
N THR A 58 21.23 23.43 -5.82
CA THR A 58 22.02 24.64 -5.52
C THR A 58 22.99 25.06 -6.63
N ARG A 59 23.00 24.40 -7.80
CA ARG A 59 23.88 24.69 -8.94
C ARG A 59 23.17 24.72 -10.30
N GLY A 60 21.87 25.01 -10.34
CA GLY A 60 21.15 25.21 -11.61
C GLY A 60 21.05 23.95 -12.49
N GLY A 61 21.14 22.76 -11.90
CA GLY A 61 20.84 21.49 -12.59
C GLY A 61 19.33 21.25 -12.59
N GLY A 62 18.76 21.09 -13.78
CA GLY A 62 17.32 21.11 -14.03
C GLY A 62 16.48 20.08 -13.27
N SER A 63 15.16 20.34 -13.28
CA SER A 63 14.10 19.45 -12.80
C SER A 63 14.27 18.04 -13.39
N SER A 64 14.78 17.09 -12.63
CA SER A 64 14.74 15.68 -13.03
C SER A 64 13.33 15.15 -12.74
N SER A 65 12.41 15.46 -13.65
CA SER A 65 11.05 14.91 -13.67
C SER A 65 11.08 13.38 -13.91
N GLY A 66 12.03 12.91 -14.72
CA GLY A 66 12.11 11.51 -15.13
C GLY A 66 12.35 10.52 -13.99
N LEU A 67 13.26 10.82 -13.05
CA LEU A 67 13.53 9.90 -11.94
C LEU A 67 12.33 9.80 -10.99
N ARG A 68 11.71 10.93 -10.64
CA ARG A 68 10.53 10.96 -9.77
C ARG A 68 9.34 10.28 -10.41
N ALA A 69 9.13 10.49 -11.71
CA ALA A 69 8.10 9.79 -12.47
C ALA A 69 8.33 8.27 -12.48
N ARG A 70 9.58 7.81 -12.62
CA ARG A 70 9.89 6.37 -12.52
C ARG A 70 9.70 5.81 -11.12
N VAL A 71 10.08 6.53 -10.08
CA VAL A 71 9.83 6.12 -8.68
C VAL A 71 8.34 6.06 -8.38
N ALA A 72 7.57 7.06 -8.83
CA ALA A 72 6.12 7.06 -8.73
C ALA A 72 5.51 5.85 -9.48
N ALA A 73 5.92 5.63 -10.74
CA ALA A 73 5.45 4.49 -11.55
C ALA A 73 5.79 3.14 -10.91
N ALA A 74 6.99 3.01 -10.34
CA ALA A 74 7.47 1.81 -9.65
C ALA A 74 6.90 1.64 -8.23
N THR A 75 6.10 2.58 -7.74
CA THR A 75 5.41 2.46 -6.44
C THR A 75 4.17 1.58 -6.60
N SER A 76 4.07 0.55 -5.76
CA SER A 76 2.94 -0.38 -5.70
C SER A 76 2.49 -0.63 -4.26
N ALA A 77 1.26 -1.12 -4.12
CA ALA A 77 0.70 -1.64 -2.88
C ALA A 77 0.38 -3.12 -3.08
N ASP A 78 0.84 -3.95 -2.16
CA ASP A 78 0.53 -5.37 -2.11
C ASP A 78 -0.25 -5.64 -0.82
N PRO A 79 -1.44 -6.28 -0.88
CA PRO A 79 -2.10 -6.75 0.33
C PRO A 79 -1.23 -7.81 1.00
N VAL A 80 -1.09 -7.73 2.31
CA VAL A 80 -0.35 -8.69 3.13
C VAL A 80 -1.22 -9.11 4.32
N PRO A 81 -0.97 -10.29 4.93
CA PRO A 81 -1.66 -10.64 6.17
C PRO A 81 -1.52 -9.52 7.19
N GLY A 82 -2.65 -8.95 7.61
CA GLY A 82 -2.70 -7.85 8.59
C GLY A 82 -2.50 -6.43 8.03
N GLY A 83 -2.51 -6.21 6.71
CA GLY A 83 -2.55 -4.85 6.16
C GLY A 83 -2.10 -4.70 4.71
N VAL A 84 -1.55 -3.53 4.38
CA VAL A 84 -1.00 -3.22 3.05
C VAL A 84 0.49 -2.96 3.14
N ARG A 85 1.26 -3.56 2.25
CA ARG A 85 2.66 -3.24 2.04
C ARG A 85 2.79 -2.32 0.83
N VAL A 86 3.08 -1.05 1.08
CA VAL A 86 3.50 -0.11 0.01
C VAL A 86 5.01 -0.24 -0.19
N ARG A 87 5.47 -0.37 -1.43
CA ARG A 87 6.89 -0.45 -1.77
C ARG A 87 7.20 0.22 -3.10
N VAL A 88 8.47 0.52 -3.32
CA VAL A 88 8.99 0.94 -4.63
C VAL A 88 9.83 -0.20 -5.19
N ASP A 89 9.52 -0.64 -6.41
CA ASP A 89 10.34 -1.60 -7.13
C ASP A 89 11.59 -0.93 -7.69
N ALA A 90 12.72 -1.12 -7.00
CA ALA A 90 14.01 -0.57 -7.40
C ALA A 90 14.38 -0.96 -8.85
N GLY A 91 14.11 -2.20 -9.28
CA GLY A 91 14.46 -2.65 -10.63
C GLY A 91 13.71 -1.91 -11.73
N GLN A 92 12.48 -1.44 -11.45
CA GLN A 92 11.70 -0.62 -12.37
C GLN A 92 12.12 0.86 -12.38
N VAL A 93 12.79 1.33 -11.32
CA VAL A 93 13.33 2.70 -11.27
C VAL A 93 14.56 2.82 -12.15
N ASP A 94 15.50 1.87 -12.01
CA ASP A 94 16.71 1.71 -12.81
C ASP A 94 17.32 0.33 -12.53
N SER A 95 17.70 -0.42 -13.56
CA SER A 95 18.19 -1.79 -13.40
C SER A 95 19.57 -1.89 -12.72
N VAL A 96 20.35 -0.80 -12.71
CA VAL A 96 21.71 -0.77 -12.16
C VAL A 96 21.74 -0.01 -10.83
N TYR A 97 21.05 1.12 -10.76
CA TYR A 97 21.13 2.05 -9.64
C TYR A 97 19.81 2.19 -8.87
N GLY A 98 18.77 1.44 -9.21
CA GLY A 98 17.43 1.58 -8.64
C GLY A 98 17.40 1.58 -7.11
N GLY A 99 18.16 0.68 -6.48
CA GLY A 99 18.21 0.56 -5.03
C GLY A 99 18.84 1.79 -4.36
N SER A 100 19.95 2.30 -4.91
CA SER A 100 20.62 3.49 -4.37
C SER A 100 19.85 4.77 -4.67
N LEU A 101 19.23 4.89 -5.85
CA LEU A 101 18.36 6.01 -6.23
C LEU A 101 17.14 6.10 -5.30
N THR A 102 16.41 4.99 -5.11
CA THR A 102 15.20 4.94 -4.29
C THR A 102 15.50 5.25 -2.82
N ARG A 103 16.58 4.64 -2.30
CA ARG A 103 17.02 4.84 -0.92
C ARG A 103 17.57 6.25 -0.69
N GLY A 104 18.31 6.79 -1.65
CA GLY A 104 18.87 8.15 -1.60
C GLY A 104 17.81 9.24 -1.68
N LEU A 105 16.73 9.00 -2.43
CA LEU A 105 15.61 9.92 -2.49
C LEU A 105 14.82 9.94 -1.17
N ASN A 106 14.64 8.81 -0.48
CA ASN A 106 13.83 8.72 0.74
C ASN A 106 14.60 9.10 2.04
N GLY A 107 15.26 10.26 2.04
CA GLY A 107 15.65 10.95 3.28
C GLY A 107 17.04 10.66 3.89
N MET A 108 17.93 9.87 3.28
CA MET A 108 19.27 9.58 3.84
C MET A 108 20.35 10.67 3.58
N GLY A 109 19.95 11.94 3.51
CA GLY A 109 20.90 13.04 3.33
C GLY A 109 21.38 13.19 1.88
N ARG A 110 22.70 13.41 1.68
CA ARG A 110 23.26 13.66 0.35
C ARG A 110 23.72 12.38 -0.31
N TRP A 111 23.29 12.11 -1.53
CA TRP A 111 23.68 10.94 -2.30
C TRP A 111 24.26 11.35 -3.66
N ARG A 112 25.23 10.58 -4.17
CA ARG A 112 25.85 10.82 -5.48
C ARG A 112 25.30 9.84 -6.51
N HIS A 113 25.00 10.33 -7.70
CA HIS A 113 24.53 9.52 -8.82
C HIS A 113 25.05 10.02 -10.15
N PRO A 114 25.15 9.15 -11.18
CA PRO A 114 25.44 9.60 -12.52
C PRO A 114 24.32 10.54 -13.02
N VAL A 115 24.70 11.52 -13.83
CA VAL A 115 23.75 12.34 -14.58
C VAL A 115 23.01 11.42 -15.55
N PHE A 116 21.70 11.62 -15.68
CA PHE A 116 20.87 10.72 -16.48
C PHE A 116 21.36 10.68 -17.94
N GLY A 117 21.65 9.48 -18.45
CA GLY A 117 22.24 9.29 -19.78
C GLY A 117 23.75 9.55 -19.89
N ASN A 118 24.44 9.84 -18.79
CA ASN A 118 25.90 10.06 -18.77
C ASN A 118 26.54 9.43 -17.52
N ALA A 119 27.08 8.22 -17.67
CA ALA A 119 27.74 7.48 -16.59
C ALA A 119 29.08 8.10 -16.12
N ASN A 120 29.66 9.01 -16.93
CA ASN A 120 30.95 9.65 -16.62
C ASN A 120 30.79 10.94 -15.80
N ALA A 121 29.59 11.52 -15.79
CA ALA A 121 29.29 12.72 -15.02
C ALA A 121 28.51 12.36 -13.77
N TRP A 122 29.02 12.72 -12.59
CA TRP A 122 28.38 12.43 -11.31
C TRP A 122 27.92 13.71 -10.63
N THR A 123 26.69 13.72 -10.14
CA THR A 123 26.12 14.82 -9.35
C THR A 123 25.78 14.37 -7.94
N GLN A 124 25.66 15.31 -7.01
CA GLN A 124 25.25 15.07 -5.63
C GLN A 124 23.91 15.77 -5.39
N GLN A 125 22.92 15.02 -4.91
CA GLN A 125 21.59 15.52 -4.60
C GLN A 125 21.26 15.26 -3.13
N ALA A 126 20.51 16.16 -2.49
CA ALA A 126 19.90 15.88 -1.19
C ALA A 126 18.60 15.09 -1.40
N GLY A 127 18.44 13.98 -0.68
CA GLY A 127 17.16 13.27 -0.59
C GLY A 127 16.12 14.10 0.15
N GLN A 128 14.85 13.94 -0.22
CA GLN A 128 13.72 14.50 0.50
C GLN A 128 12.84 13.34 0.98
N GLU A 129 12.52 13.30 2.27
CA GLU A 129 11.63 12.27 2.81
C GLU A 129 10.21 12.51 2.27
N VAL A 130 9.81 11.71 1.29
CA VAL A 130 8.51 11.80 0.61
C VAL A 130 7.66 10.59 0.95
N PHE A 131 8.27 9.41 0.95
CA PHE A 131 7.53 8.14 1.10
C PHE A 131 6.95 7.98 2.51
N TYR A 132 7.80 8.10 3.54
CA TYR A 132 7.36 7.94 4.93
C TYR A 132 6.50 9.11 5.41
N SER A 133 6.82 10.34 5.01
CA SER A 133 6.03 11.53 5.37
C SER A 133 4.62 11.50 4.81
N THR A 134 4.43 10.96 3.59
CA THR A 134 3.11 10.85 2.95
C THR A 134 2.22 9.78 3.62
N LEU A 135 2.82 8.70 4.12
CA LEU A 135 2.06 7.59 4.71
C LEU A 135 1.84 7.75 6.23
N ARG A 136 2.68 8.55 6.90
CA ARG A 136 2.57 8.79 8.35
C ARG A 136 1.26 9.54 8.66
N GLY A 137 0.51 9.02 9.64
CA GLY A 137 -0.72 9.66 10.13
C GLY A 137 -1.98 9.38 9.28
N ARG A 138 -1.87 8.56 8.23
CA ARG A 138 -3.05 8.03 7.54
C ARG A 138 -3.76 7.04 8.46
N ALA A 139 -5.07 7.23 8.67
CA ALA A 139 -5.91 6.29 9.38
C ALA A 139 -6.40 5.21 8.41
N TRP A 140 -6.04 3.95 8.69
CA TRP A 140 -6.35 2.79 7.85
C TRP A 140 -7.53 2.00 8.39
N GLU A 141 -7.82 2.19 9.68
CA GLU A 141 -8.80 1.48 10.48
C GLU A 141 -10.24 1.87 10.11
N PRO A 142 -10.62 3.15 9.92
CA PRO A 142 -12.03 3.52 9.77
C PRO A 142 -12.75 2.89 8.56
N PRO A 143 -12.13 2.74 7.37
CA PRO A 143 -12.73 2.00 6.27
C PRO A 143 -12.96 0.51 6.57
N LEU A 144 -12.02 -0.12 7.28
CA LEU A 144 -12.10 -1.54 7.65
C LEU A 144 -13.14 -1.77 8.75
N GLU A 145 -13.18 -0.89 9.76
CA GLU A 145 -14.20 -0.88 10.80
C GLU A 145 -15.61 -0.78 10.20
N ARG A 146 -15.79 0.07 9.18
CA ARG A 146 -17.07 0.19 8.48
C ARG A 146 -17.51 -1.14 7.84
N VAL A 147 -16.59 -1.88 7.22
CA VAL A 147 -16.89 -3.20 6.62
C VAL A 147 -17.30 -4.21 7.69
N VAL A 148 -16.62 -4.22 8.84
CA VAL A 148 -16.96 -5.09 9.97
C VAL A 148 -18.35 -4.74 10.51
N ASP A 149 -18.64 -3.45 10.72
CA ASP A 149 -19.92 -2.97 11.23
C ASP A 149 -21.09 -3.27 10.28
N GLU A 150 -20.89 -3.07 8.97
CA GLU A 150 -21.89 -3.39 7.96
C GLU A 150 -22.20 -4.88 7.91
N THR A 151 -21.18 -5.72 7.99
CA THR A 151 -21.36 -7.18 8.01
C THR A 151 -22.00 -7.65 9.31
N ALA A 152 -21.67 -7.03 10.45
CA ALA A 152 -22.31 -7.34 11.72
C ALA A 152 -23.82 -7.05 11.68
N ARG A 153 -24.23 -5.89 11.12
CA ARG A 153 -25.65 -5.54 10.94
C ARG A 153 -26.40 -6.54 10.05
N GLU A 154 -25.77 -7.04 8.98
CA GLU A 154 -26.37 -8.05 8.10
C GLU A 154 -26.58 -9.41 8.79
N ILE A 155 -25.68 -9.77 9.71
CA ILE A 155 -25.81 -10.99 10.52
C ILE A 155 -26.96 -10.84 11.52
N GLU A 156 -27.04 -9.68 12.19
CA GLU A 156 -28.04 -9.38 13.22
C GLU A 156 -29.46 -9.34 12.66
N GLY A 157 -29.64 -8.88 11.42
CA GLY A 157 -30.92 -8.91 10.69
C GLY A 157 -31.75 -7.66 10.88
#